data_AF-A0A2N8DSS0-F1
#
_entry.id   AF-A0A2N8DSS0-F1
#
_cell.length_a   1.000
_cell.length_b   1.000
_cell.length_c   1.000
_cell.angle_alpha   90.00
_cell.angle_beta   90.00
_cell.angle_gamma   90.00
#
_symmetry.space_group_name_H-M   'P 1'
#
loop_
_entity.id
_entity.type
_entity.pdbx_description
1 polymer ?
#
loop_
_entity_poly.entity_id
_entity_poly.type
_entity_poly.pdbx_seq_one_letter_code
_entity_poly.pdbx_strand_id
1 'polypeptide(L)'
;MLAALFNLPLAAQAIELNWWGLPPHSVVDAPEYGKTIIPIPAAAETPGVAKPLTGLLSSFRGLFYLNVYSDENYRERVHKLGPIPLLTAEEFHSCITEFQYMNLSSSAMRTDIAPGIVVDTLSFDCVKTSGWETKRYLLIDWRTPGEPLMALGRVRNDHLLSFQPLQETSATVLDTWLKGIEGARDAMRYSVPDAPLSIEVDPQPYQAGDGALQLWELHQQLSKTSDKGPGLKKVDELFLNQDFRRIGADQKDFPGQLNDIAYWKSELAPDEASRQWLLEVARRAPQRIPVYLNLADQAWKGYEKAPAYTTQYALAQEYYRIYCGLRLQRNLSVPERVVQRLGLARAEPQACQAQWPLIEAVDQQDEPRVRQLLDSGLQAKTLAEDGRSALLHALDAPNFTIARLLLDRGAETSGINGSEPLVMQAFNKDLKADKDPQQGRRTEFLLNAGAAIDEPDARGETLLMQRTSGKDDELFNWLLKHPQNLDRRQSKEQRTALYEAIYRNNYSAAKRLVEAGAQLNLVYPAGRCHERDRLDSVLYLLASQAPRGDMDREIDHQQVLELFTLMLEKGADPTLGEPCTDDAYSALRKMLEQRQRPDWLEVLDRHQAAIGKTATRL
;
A
#
# COMPACT_ATOMS: atom_id res chain seq x y z
N MET A 1 8.54 -10.58 -13.46
CA MET A 1 9.86 -10.80 -14.13
C MET A 1 10.27 -12.28 -14.18
N LEU A 2 9.70 -13.17 -13.35
CA LEU A 2 9.81 -14.64 -13.49
C LEU A 2 8.95 -15.24 -14.62
N ALA A 3 7.85 -14.58 -15.01
CA ALA A 3 7.00 -15.02 -16.12
C ALA A 3 7.63 -14.90 -17.53
N ALA A 4 8.77 -14.21 -17.69
CA ALA A 4 9.40 -14.01 -18.99
C ALA A 4 10.43 -15.11 -19.37
N LEU A 5 10.68 -16.09 -18.49
CA LEU A 5 11.64 -17.17 -18.72
C LEU A 5 10.98 -18.55 -18.97
N PHE A 6 9.66 -18.65 -18.83
CA PHE A 6 8.88 -19.84 -19.14
C PHE A 6 7.64 -19.40 -19.91
N ASN A 7 7.50 -19.78 -21.18
CA ASN A 7 6.31 -19.54 -22.00
C ASN A 7 5.06 -20.17 -21.34
N LEU A 8 4.47 -19.49 -20.36
CA LEU A 8 3.23 -19.82 -19.67
C LEU A 8 2.33 -18.57 -19.64
N PRO A 9 1.00 -18.74 -19.69
CA PRO A 9 0.08 -17.62 -19.82
C PRO A 9 0.12 -16.75 -18.56
N LEU A 10 0.29 -15.44 -18.75
CA LEU A 10 0.15 -14.41 -17.72
C LEU A 10 -1.25 -14.46 -17.11
N ALA A 11 -1.41 -15.09 -15.95
CA ALA A 11 -2.58 -14.91 -15.09
C ALA A 11 -2.34 -13.68 -14.22
N ALA A 12 -3.01 -12.58 -14.57
CA ALA A 12 -3.06 -11.37 -13.76
C ALA A 12 -3.72 -11.66 -12.40
N GLN A 13 -2.99 -11.47 -11.31
CA GLN A 13 -3.59 -11.30 -9.99
C GLN A 13 -3.35 -9.85 -9.56
N ALA A 14 -4.35 -9.02 -9.84
CA ALA A 14 -4.44 -7.67 -9.30
C ALA A 14 -5.25 -7.75 -8.00
N ILE A 15 -4.68 -7.24 -6.91
CA ILE A 15 -5.43 -6.96 -5.69
C ILE A 15 -6.31 -5.74 -5.99
N GLU A 16 -7.63 -5.95 -5.95
CA GLU A 16 -8.63 -4.90 -6.10
C GLU A 16 -8.73 -4.02 -4.86
N LEU A 17 -8.72 -2.69 -5.06
CA LEU A 17 -9.50 -1.76 -4.26
C LEU A 17 -10.05 -0.62 -5.14
N ASN A 18 -11.37 -0.67 -5.27
CA ASN A 18 -12.41 0.29 -5.69
C ASN A 18 -12.06 1.72 -6.17
N TRP A 19 -12.48 2.01 -7.41
CA TRP A 19 -13.13 3.27 -7.82
C TRP A 19 -14.39 2.93 -8.67
N TRP A 20 -15.55 3.39 -8.21
CA TRP A 20 -16.82 3.65 -8.95
C TRP A 20 -17.16 2.79 -10.19
N GLY A 21 -17.36 1.48 -10.01
CA GLY A 21 -18.16 0.67 -10.95
C GLY A 21 -17.43 0.02 -12.13
N LEU A 22 -16.11 -0.06 -12.11
CA LEU A 22 -15.33 -0.80 -13.10
C LEU A 22 -15.30 -2.30 -12.79
N PRO A 23 -15.36 -3.18 -13.81
CA PRO A 23 -15.32 -4.61 -13.56
C PRO A 23 -13.95 -5.02 -13.00
N PRO A 24 -13.94 -5.79 -11.90
CA PRO A 24 -12.76 -6.19 -11.14
C PRO A 24 -11.62 -6.82 -11.96
N HIS A 25 -11.99 -7.49 -13.06
CA HIS A 25 -11.10 -8.33 -13.87
C HIS A 25 -10.71 -7.73 -15.23
N SER A 26 -10.83 -6.41 -15.41
CA SER A 26 -10.45 -5.73 -16.66
C SER A 26 -8.94 -5.85 -16.95
N VAL A 27 -8.60 -6.34 -18.14
CA VAL A 27 -7.22 -6.69 -18.56
C VAL A 27 -6.48 -5.46 -19.10
N VAL A 28 -5.62 -4.85 -18.27
CA VAL A 28 -4.71 -3.77 -18.67
C VAL A 28 -3.25 -4.21 -18.51
N ASP A 29 -2.33 -3.56 -19.23
CA ASP A 29 -0.91 -3.94 -19.15
C ASP A 29 -0.30 -3.41 -17.86
N ALA A 30 0.24 -4.29 -17.00
CA ALA A 30 0.99 -3.83 -15.84
C ALA A 30 2.21 -2.97 -16.28
N PRO A 31 2.50 -1.84 -15.61
CA PRO A 31 1.93 -1.34 -14.37
C PRO A 31 0.87 -0.24 -14.58
N GLU A 32 0.05 -0.31 -15.63
CA GLU A 32 -1.02 0.67 -15.87
C GLU A 32 -2.12 0.59 -14.81
N TYR A 33 -2.61 1.76 -14.41
CA TYR A 33 -3.63 1.98 -13.39
C TYR A 33 -4.60 3.09 -13.86
N GLY A 34 -5.62 3.40 -13.06
CA GLY A 34 -6.58 4.46 -13.38
C GLY A 34 -7.40 4.10 -14.62
N LYS A 35 -8.53 3.44 -14.40
CA LYS A 35 -9.39 2.92 -15.46
C LYS A 35 -10.55 3.90 -15.64
N THR A 36 -10.92 4.25 -16.86
CA THR A 36 -12.11 5.08 -17.15
C THR A 36 -12.79 4.55 -18.40
N ILE A 37 -14.10 4.32 -18.32
CA ILE A 37 -14.88 3.77 -19.43
C ILE A 37 -15.02 4.85 -20.52
N ILE A 38 -14.71 4.48 -21.75
CA ILE A 38 -14.91 5.29 -22.95
C ILE A 38 -15.96 4.58 -23.81
N PRO A 39 -17.24 5.00 -23.77
CA PRO A 39 -18.30 4.32 -24.49
C PRO A 39 -18.15 4.49 -26.01
N ILE A 40 -18.31 3.41 -26.77
CA ILE A 40 -18.20 3.42 -28.24
C ILE A 40 -19.58 3.76 -28.86
N PRO A 41 -19.67 4.59 -29.90
CA PRO A 41 -20.93 4.92 -30.55
C PRO A 41 -21.59 3.69 -31.22
N ALA A 42 -22.92 3.57 -31.11
CA ALA A 42 -23.69 2.51 -31.77
C ALA A 42 -23.54 2.50 -33.31
N ALA A 43 -23.20 3.65 -33.93
CA ALA A 43 -22.97 3.75 -35.37
C ALA A 43 -21.63 3.11 -35.85
N ALA A 44 -20.77 2.66 -34.92
CA ALA A 44 -19.55 1.93 -35.24
C ALA A 44 -19.77 0.40 -35.35
N GLU A 45 -21.00 -0.08 -35.11
CA GLU A 45 -21.36 -1.49 -35.24
C GLU A 45 -21.34 -1.91 -36.73
N THR A 46 -20.35 -2.70 -37.11
CA THR A 46 -20.22 -3.21 -38.48
C THR A 46 -21.26 -4.33 -38.70
N PRO A 47 -22.10 -4.29 -39.75
CA PRO A 47 -23.07 -5.35 -39.99
C PRO A 47 -22.37 -6.70 -40.24
N GLY A 48 -22.59 -7.67 -39.34
CA GLY A 48 -22.03 -9.02 -39.43
C GLY A 48 -20.79 -9.30 -38.57
N VAL A 49 -20.34 -8.34 -37.75
CA VAL A 49 -19.21 -8.50 -36.81
C VAL A 49 -19.73 -8.50 -35.36
N ALA A 50 -19.16 -9.38 -34.52
CA ALA A 50 -19.63 -9.71 -33.17
C ALA A 50 -19.53 -8.57 -32.14
N LYS A 51 -20.51 -8.56 -31.21
CA LYS A 51 -20.66 -7.86 -29.89
C LYS A 51 -20.22 -6.37 -29.81
N PRO A 52 -20.93 -5.54 -29.02
CA PRO A 52 -20.58 -4.12 -28.88
C PRO A 52 -19.16 -3.98 -28.31
N LEU A 53 -18.29 -3.26 -29.02
CA LEU A 53 -16.96 -2.92 -28.54
C LEU A 53 -17.09 -1.98 -27.33
N THR A 54 -16.20 -2.10 -26.35
CA THR A 54 -16.11 -1.14 -25.24
C THR A 54 -14.70 -0.57 -25.10
N GLY A 55 -14.59 0.72 -24.79
CA GLY A 55 -13.32 1.42 -24.58
C GLY A 55 -12.98 1.59 -23.10
N LEU A 56 -11.70 1.51 -22.77
CA LEU A 56 -11.15 1.75 -21.45
C LEU A 56 -9.87 2.57 -21.56
N LEU A 57 -9.87 3.78 -21.00
CA LEU A 57 -8.68 4.56 -20.82
C LEU A 57 -7.91 4.02 -19.60
N SER A 58 -6.67 3.57 -19.79
CA SER A 58 -5.71 3.28 -18.73
C SER A 58 -4.64 4.36 -18.69
N SER A 59 -3.92 4.47 -17.57
CA SER A 59 -2.84 5.44 -17.40
C SER A 59 -1.59 4.81 -16.81
N PHE A 60 -0.42 5.37 -17.13
CA PHE A 60 0.85 5.03 -16.52
C PHE A 60 1.74 6.26 -16.48
N ARG A 61 2.00 6.78 -15.27
CA ARG A 61 2.85 7.96 -15.02
C ARG A 61 2.54 9.14 -15.94
N GLY A 62 1.26 9.49 -16.10
CA GLY A 62 0.83 10.64 -16.91
C GLY A 62 0.66 10.36 -18.41
N LEU A 63 1.08 9.18 -18.88
CA LEU A 63 0.72 8.68 -20.21
C LEU A 63 -0.61 7.94 -20.15
N PHE A 64 -1.41 8.06 -21.20
CA PHE A 64 -2.72 7.40 -21.29
C PHE A 64 -2.78 6.46 -22.47
N TYR A 65 -3.61 5.42 -22.35
CA TYR A 65 -3.79 4.41 -23.38
C TYR A 65 -5.26 4.06 -23.54
N LEU A 66 -5.76 4.13 -24.77
CA LEU A 66 -7.11 3.67 -25.08
C LEU A 66 -7.05 2.18 -25.39
N ASN A 67 -7.66 1.37 -24.53
CA ASN A 67 -7.82 -0.07 -24.70
C ASN A 67 -9.23 -0.34 -25.22
N VAL A 68 -9.37 -1.08 -26.32
CA VAL A 68 -10.65 -1.43 -26.93
C VAL A 68 -10.87 -2.92 -26.81
N TYR A 69 -12.04 -3.36 -26.36
CA TYR A 69 -12.36 -4.76 -26.06
C TYR A 69 -13.59 -5.24 -26.85
N SER A 70 -13.62 -6.54 -27.14
CA SER A 70 -14.74 -7.26 -27.78
C SER A 70 -15.83 -7.70 -26.80
N ASP A 71 -15.61 -7.51 -25.49
CA ASP A 71 -16.50 -7.94 -24.42
C ASP A 71 -16.71 -6.84 -23.38
N GLU A 72 -17.95 -6.70 -22.91
CA GLU A 72 -18.39 -5.69 -21.93
C GLU A 72 -17.71 -5.83 -20.55
N ASN A 73 -17.08 -6.97 -20.26
CA ASN A 73 -16.30 -7.19 -19.04
C ASN A 73 -14.79 -6.92 -19.23
N TYR A 74 -14.37 -6.37 -20.37
CA TYR A 74 -13.00 -5.91 -20.63
C TYR A 74 -11.94 -7.02 -20.49
N ARG A 75 -12.26 -8.24 -20.94
CA ARG A 75 -11.38 -9.41 -20.81
C ARG A 75 -10.54 -9.68 -22.06
N GLU A 76 -11.09 -9.41 -23.25
CA GLU A 76 -10.44 -9.65 -24.53
C GLU A 76 -10.19 -8.32 -25.23
N ARG A 77 -8.94 -7.83 -25.14
CA ARG A 77 -8.52 -6.58 -25.76
C ARG A 77 -8.24 -6.79 -27.24
N VAL A 78 -8.92 -6.05 -28.09
CA VAL A 78 -8.77 -6.07 -29.56
C VAL A 78 -7.72 -5.05 -30.00
N HIS A 79 -7.74 -3.84 -29.43
CA HIS A 79 -6.79 -2.77 -29.78
C HIS A 79 -6.24 -2.05 -28.55
N LYS A 80 -5.02 -1.53 -28.68
CA LYS A 80 -4.41 -0.61 -27.72
C LYS A 80 -3.76 0.54 -28.47
N LEU A 81 -4.17 1.76 -28.13
CA LEU A 81 -3.71 2.99 -28.75
C LEU A 81 -3.05 3.90 -27.71
N GLY A 82 -2.09 4.71 -28.17
CA GLY A 82 -1.27 5.59 -27.33
C GLY A 82 0.23 5.33 -27.50
N PRO A 83 1.09 5.93 -26.66
CA PRO A 83 0.72 6.79 -25.54
C PRO A 83 0.03 8.07 -25.98
N ILE A 84 -0.96 8.51 -25.20
CA ILE A 84 -1.70 9.77 -25.39
C ILE A 84 -1.19 10.77 -24.33
N PRO A 85 -0.49 11.84 -24.74
CA PRO A 85 0.08 12.82 -23.82
C PRO A 85 -0.98 13.85 -23.42
N LEU A 86 -1.95 13.45 -22.58
CA LEU A 86 -3.05 14.35 -22.21
C LEU A 86 -2.58 15.61 -21.46
N LEU A 87 -1.41 15.57 -20.83
CA LEU A 87 -0.83 16.68 -20.08
C LEU A 87 0.57 17.02 -20.60
N THR A 88 0.95 18.29 -20.51
CA THR A 88 2.36 18.68 -20.60
C THR A 88 3.10 18.27 -19.33
N ALA A 89 4.43 18.27 -19.37
CA ALA A 89 5.21 17.99 -18.16
C ALA A 89 4.94 19.01 -17.05
N GLU A 90 4.85 20.30 -17.39
CA GLU A 90 4.52 21.34 -16.41
C GLU A 90 3.14 21.11 -15.78
N GLU A 91 2.13 20.81 -16.61
CA GLU A 91 0.78 20.51 -16.15
C GLU A 91 0.76 19.28 -15.23
N PHE A 92 1.45 18.20 -15.63
CA PHE A 92 1.57 16.98 -14.83
C PHE A 92 2.15 17.26 -13.43
N HIS A 93 3.28 17.97 -13.36
CA HIS A 93 3.91 18.35 -12.09
C HIS A 93 3.11 19.37 -11.28
N SER A 94 2.27 20.18 -11.93
CA SER A 94 1.34 21.08 -11.24
C SER A 94 0.12 20.33 -10.67
N CYS A 95 -0.26 19.24 -11.32
CA CYS A 95 -1.46 18.49 -11.01
C CYS A 95 -1.26 17.53 -9.83
N ILE A 96 -0.16 16.78 -9.80
CA ILE A 96 0.10 15.77 -8.78
C ILE A 96 1.23 16.17 -7.84
N THR A 97 1.10 15.85 -6.56
CA THR A 97 2.17 16.02 -5.56
C THR A 97 3.10 14.82 -5.48
N GLU A 98 2.64 13.64 -5.93
CA GLU A 98 3.40 12.40 -5.97
C GLU A 98 3.31 11.74 -7.36
N PHE A 99 4.44 11.23 -7.87
CA PHE A 99 4.61 10.77 -9.25
C PHE A 99 3.74 9.58 -9.70
N GLN A 100 2.96 8.98 -8.79
CA GLN A 100 2.30 7.69 -9.01
C GLN A 100 0.80 7.78 -9.27
N TYR A 101 0.08 8.82 -8.85
CA TYR A 101 -1.38 8.80 -8.91
C TYR A 101 -1.93 10.06 -9.53
N MET A 102 -2.56 9.87 -10.68
CA MET A 102 -3.36 10.90 -11.34
C MET A 102 -4.79 10.38 -11.40
N ASN A 103 -5.68 11.06 -10.68
CA ASN A 103 -7.08 10.69 -10.66
C ASN A 103 -7.85 11.50 -11.70
N LEU A 104 -8.58 10.79 -12.56
CA LEU A 104 -9.63 11.36 -13.37
C LEU A 104 -10.86 11.55 -12.49
N SER A 105 -11.43 12.75 -12.49
CA SER A 105 -12.67 13.01 -11.77
C SER A 105 -13.88 12.47 -12.55
N SER A 106 -14.98 12.15 -11.86
CA SER A 106 -16.20 11.58 -12.46
C SER A 106 -16.95 12.51 -13.43
N SER A 107 -16.36 13.65 -13.80
CA SER A 107 -16.98 14.67 -14.65
C SER A 107 -16.72 14.46 -16.15
N ALA A 108 -16.37 13.23 -16.56
CA ALA A 108 -16.16 12.90 -17.96
C ALA A 108 -17.46 13.11 -18.75
N MET A 109 -17.47 14.07 -19.68
CA MET A 109 -18.65 14.40 -20.49
C MET A 109 -18.39 14.04 -21.94
N ARG A 110 -19.30 13.29 -22.54
CA ARG A 110 -19.24 12.89 -23.95
C ARG A 110 -20.10 13.84 -24.79
N THR A 111 -19.55 14.26 -25.92
CA THR A 111 -20.24 15.04 -26.94
C THR A 111 -20.10 14.35 -28.29
N ASP A 112 -21.22 13.89 -28.86
CA ASP A 112 -21.25 13.37 -30.24
C ASP A 112 -21.22 14.56 -31.22
N ILE A 113 -20.17 14.63 -32.07
CA ILE A 113 -19.98 15.74 -33.01
C ILE A 113 -20.37 15.37 -34.44
N ALA A 114 -20.41 14.08 -34.76
CA ALA A 114 -20.91 13.51 -36.01
C ALA A 114 -21.19 12.01 -35.81
N PRO A 115 -21.92 11.32 -36.72
CA PRO A 115 -22.09 9.87 -36.64
C PRO A 115 -20.74 9.15 -36.58
N GLY A 116 -20.49 8.45 -35.46
CA GLY A 116 -19.24 7.74 -35.21
C GLY A 116 -18.06 8.61 -34.73
N ILE A 117 -18.24 9.90 -34.48
CA ILE A 117 -17.17 10.80 -34.01
C ILE A 117 -17.59 11.46 -32.70
N VAL A 118 -16.75 11.33 -31.68
CA VAL A 118 -17.04 11.80 -30.31
C VAL A 118 -15.90 12.65 -29.76
N VAL A 119 -16.24 13.55 -28.85
CA VAL A 119 -15.28 14.26 -28.01
C VAL A 119 -15.58 13.90 -26.56
N ASP A 120 -14.63 13.25 -25.90
CA ASP A 120 -14.65 13.00 -24.47
C ASP A 120 -13.91 14.11 -23.73
N THR A 121 -14.63 14.81 -22.87
CA THR A 121 -14.08 15.85 -22.00
C THR A 121 -13.64 15.21 -20.69
N LEU A 122 -12.33 15.02 -20.53
CA LEU A 122 -11.70 14.44 -19.36
C LEU A 122 -11.34 15.55 -18.36
N SER A 123 -11.37 15.24 -17.07
CA SER A 123 -11.05 16.18 -16.01
C SER A 123 -10.13 15.51 -14.99
N PHE A 124 -9.11 16.23 -14.54
CA PHE A 124 -8.13 15.71 -13.60
C PHE A 124 -8.25 16.40 -12.24
N ASP A 125 -8.14 15.62 -11.16
CA ASP A 125 -8.10 16.16 -9.80
C ASP A 125 -6.69 16.71 -9.52
N CYS A 126 -6.48 17.96 -9.92
CA CYS A 126 -5.21 18.65 -9.73
C CYS A 126 -5.16 19.40 -8.39
N VAL A 127 -4.04 19.29 -7.67
CA VAL A 127 -3.89 19.89 -6.33
C VAL A 127 -3.80 21.41 -6.36
N LYS A 128 -3.18 21.99 -7.40
CA LYS A 128 -2.90 23.43 -7.49
C LYS A 128 -3.88 24.23 -8.35
N THR A 129 -4.71 23.54 -9.13
CA THR A 129 -5.55 24.15 -10.17
C THR A 129 -6.89 23.47 -10.17
N SER A 130 -7.98 24.24 -10.21
CA SER A 130 -9.35 23.72 -10.25
C SER A 130 -10.15 24.49 -11.27
N GLY A 131 -10.96 23.80 -12.08
CA GLY A 131 -11.79 24.44 -13.10
C GLY A 131 -11.51 23.92 -14.50
N TRP A 132 -11.71 24.78 -15.50
CA TRP A 132 -11.58 24.43 -16.91
C TRP A 132 -10.12 24.12 -17.31
N GLU A 133 -9.15 24.66 -16.58
CA GLU A 133 -7.71 24.46 -16.81
C GLU A 133 -7.29 22.99 -16.62
N THR A 134 -8.10 22.23 -15.88
CA THR A 134 -7.91 20.77 -15.67
C THR A 134 -8.60 19.91 -16.72
N LYS A 135 -9.33 20.52 -17.67
CA LYS A 135 -10.07 19.79 -18.71
C LYS A 135 -9.18 19.45 -19.89
N ARG A 136 -9.32 18.23 -20.41
CA ARG A 136 -8.68 17.76 -21.63
C ARG A 136 -9.73 17.18 -22.55
N TYR A 137 -9.59 17.41 -23.84
CA TYR A 137 -10.54 16.90 -24.82
C TYR A 137 -9.87 15.80 -25.63
N LEU A 138 -10.47 14.63 -25.65
CA LEU A 138 -10.04 13.53 -26.50
C LEU A 138 -11.09 13.32 -27.58
N LEU A 139 -10.79 13.72 -28.81
CA LEU A 139 -11.59 13.39 -29.97
C LEU A 139 -11.25 11.98 -30.43
N ILE A 140 -12.27 11.17 -30.66
CA ILE A 140 -12.13 9.80 -31.19
C ILE A 140 -13.09 9.63 -32.37
N ASP A 141 -12.53 9.30 -33.53
CA ASP A 141 -13.24 9.02 -34.76
C ASP A 141 -13.28 7.51 -35.00
N TRP A 142 -14.44 6.91 -34.71
CA TRP A 142 -14.68 5.47 -34.77
C TRP A 142 -15.08 4.97 -36.16
N ARG A 143 -15.09 5.84 -37.19
CA ARG A 143 -15.56 5.46 -38.54
C ARG A 143 -14.66 4.43 -39.23
N THR A 144 -13.44 4.24 -38.74
CA THR A 144 -12.53 3.16 -39.16
C THR A 144 -12.44 2.12 -38.04
N PRO A 145 -13.18 0.99 -38.13
CA PRO A 145 -13.15 -0.04 -37.10
C PRO A 145 -11.73 -0.55 -36.85
N GLY A 146 -11.33 -0.56 -35.58
CA GLY A 146 -10.04 -1.06 -35.11
C GLY A 146 -8.83 -0.11 -35.22
N GLU A 147 -8.95 0.95 -36.03
CA GLU A 147 -7.93 2.00 -36.15
C GLU A 147 -8.58 3.38 -36.04
N PRO A 148 -9.22 3.70 -34.90
CA PRO A 148 -9.84 5.01 -34.75
C PRO A 148 -8.79 6.12 -34.80
N LEU A 149 -9.11 7.17 -35.55
CA LEU A 149 -8.30 8.38 -35.56
C LEU A 149 -8.60 9.18 -34.29
N MET A 150 -7.59 9.84 -33.75
CA MET A 150 -7.73 10.60 -32.51
C MET A 150 -7.14 11.99 -32.64
N ALA A 151 -7.69 12.93 -31.88
CA ALA A 151 -7.07 14.24 -31.69
C ALA A 151 -7.14 14.69 -30.23
N LEU A 152 -6.06 15.31 -29.77
CA LEU A 152 -5.96 15.92 -28.45
C LEU A 152 -6.35 17.39 -28.53
N GLY A 153 -7.48 17.73 -27.92
CA GLY A 153 -7.91 19.11 -27.73
C GLY A 153 -7.30 19.72 -26.47
N ARG A 154 -6.68 20.89 -26.63
CA ARG A 154 -6.10 21.69 -25.55
C ARG A 154 -6.55 23.13 -25.66
N VAL A 155 -6.91 23.70 -24.51
CA VAL A 155 -7.11 25.14 -24.40
C VAL A 155 -5.73 25.79 -24.34
N ARG A 156 -5.35 26.53 -25.38
CA ARG A 156 -4.03 27.19 -25.50
C ARG A 156 -3.96 28.50 -24.74
N ASN A 157 -5.11 29.16 -24.59
CA ASN A 157 -5.34 30.39 -23.82
C ASN A 157 -6.87 30.53 -23.61
N ASP A 158 -7.29 31.58 -22.89
CA ASP A 158 -8.70 31.84 -22.54
C ASP A 158 -9.68 31.93 -23.72
N HIS A 159 -9.19 31.90 -24.97
CA HIS A 159 -9.98 32.08 -26.19
C HIS A 159 -9.71 31.07 -27.31
N LEU A 160 -8.83 30.08 -27.13
CA LEU A 160 -8.47 29.13 -28.20
C LEU A 160 -8.44 27.68 -27.72
N LEU A 161 -9.35 26.86 -28.25
CA LEU A 161 -9.34 25.41 -28.15
C LEU A 161 -8.79 24.81 -29.44
N SER A 162 -7.62 24.20 -29.36
CA SER A 162 -6.89 23.63 -30.49
C SER A 162 -6.88 22.10 -30.41
N PHE A 163 -7.36 21.43 -31.45
CA PHE A 163 -7.34 19.97 -31.57
C PHE A 163 -6.17 19.53 -32.45
N GLN A 164 -5.24 18.80 -31.87
CA GLN A 164 -4.08 18.26 -32.57
C GLN A 164 -4.26 16.76 -32.85
N PRO A 165 -4.24 16.31 -34.12
CA PRO A 165 -4.30 14.89 -34.46
C PRO A 165 -3.18 14.09 -33.79
N LEU A 166 -3.42 12.84 -33.43
CA LEU A 166 -2.38 11.93 -32.92
C LEU A 166 -1.77 11.06 -34.04
N GLN A 167 -2.39 11.07 -35.23
CA GLN A 167 -1.98 10.33 -36.41
C GLN A 167 -2.09 11.22 -37.65
N GLU A 168 -1.36 10.87 -38.72
CA GLU A 168 -1.55 11.50 -40.03
C GLU A 168 -3.02 11.42 -40.45
N THR A 169 -3.62 12.58 -40.73
CA THR A 169 -5.05 12.71 -40.95
C THR A 169 -5.31 13.55 -42.20
N SER A 170 -6.20 13.09 -43.08
CA SER A 170 -6.47 13.77 -44.35
C SER A 170 -7.22 15.10 -44.13
N ALA A 171 -7.01 16.07 -45.04
CA ALA A 171 -7.67 17.37 -44.97
C ALA A 171 -9.21 17.27 -44.90
N THR A 172 -9.81 16.28 -45.58
CA THR A 172 -11.25 16.04 -45.54
C THR A 172 -11.73 15.59 -44.15
N VAL A 173 -10.95 14.76 -43.46
CA VAL A 173 -11.27 14.33 -42.09
C VAL A 173 -11.11 15.50 -41.13
N LEU A 174 -10.03 16.28 -41.25
CA LEU A 174 -9.81 17.47 -40.43
C LEU A 174 -10.95 18.50 -40.58
N ASP A 175 -11.43 18.75 -41.80
CA ASP A 175 -12.58 19.61 -42.07
C ASP A 175 -13.89 19.07 -41.46
N THR A 176 -14.07 17.74 -41.50
CA THR A 176 -15.21 17.08 -40.85
C THR A 176 -15.18 17.28 -39.33
N TRP A 177 -14.01 17.11 -38.70
CA TRP A 177 -13.83 17.34 -37.27
C TRP A 177 -14.10 18.80 -36.91
N LEU A 178 -13.51 19.76 -37.64
CA LEU A 178 -13.70 21.19 -37.38
C LEU A 178 -15.18 21.56 -37.40
N LYS A 179 -15.91 21.18 -38.47
CA LYS A 179 -17.35 21.46 -38.59
C LYS A 179 -18.17 20.82 -37.48
N GLY A 180 -17.85 19.58 -37.11
CA GLY A 180 -18.53 18.86 -36.02
C GLY A 180 -18.32 19.54 -34.66
N ILE A 181 -17.07 19.91 -34.35
CA ILE A 181 -16.72 20.59 -33.10
C ILE A 181 -17.36 21.98 -33.05
N GLU A 182 -17.34 22.73 -34.15
CA GLU A 182 -18.01 24.04 -34.24
C GLU A 182 -19.52 23.94 -34.04
N GLY A 183 -20.16 22.93 -34.63
CA GLY A 183 -21.59 22.66 -34.46
C GLY A 183 -21.95 22.24 -33.03
N ALA A 184 -21.03 21.59 -32.31
CA ALA A 184 -21.21 21.16 -30.92
C ALA A 184 -20.66 22.15 -29.88
N ARG A 185 -20.28 23.36 -30.29
CA ARG A 185 -19.65 24.38 -29.43
C ARG A 185 -20.43 24.63 -28.14
N ASP A 186 -21.73 24.79 -28.22
CA ASP A 186 -22.58 25.07 -27.05
C ASP A 186 -22.65 23.89 -26.09
N ALA A 187 -22.62 22.65 -26.60
CA ALA A 187 -22.57 21.45 -25.76
C ALA A 187 -21.25 21.38 -24.98
N MET A 188 -20.15 21.90 -25.54
CA MET A 188 -18.84 21.99 -24.88
C MET A 188 -18.69 23.23 -23.98
N ARG A 189 -19.66 24.16 -23.96
CA ARG A 189 -19.59 25.46 -23.27
C ARG A 189 -19.46 25.36 -21.74
N TYR A 190 -19.96 24.29 -21.12
CA TYR A 190 -19.81 24.06 -19.68
C TYR A 190 -18.34 23.92 -19.22
N SER A 191 -17.39 23.86 -20.17
CA SER A 191 -15.99 23.59 -19.90
C SER A 191 -15.04 24.75 -20.25
N VAL A 192 -15.53 25.94 -20.63
CA VAL A 192 -14.68 27.06 -21.13
C VAL A 192 -15.27 28.43 -20.70
N PRO A 193 -14.47 29.51 -20.49
CA PRO A 193 -14.97 30.82 -20.04
C PRO A 193 -16.06 31.45 -20.95
N ASP A 194 -16.83 32.41 -20.42
CA ASP A 194 -17.96 33.08 -21.11
C ASP A 194 -17.59 33.91 -22.36
N ALA A 195 -16.30 34.06 -22.67
CA ALA A 195 -15.82 34.75 -23.85
C ALA A 195 -15.95 33.88 -25.13
N PRO A 196 -15.98 34.48 -26.35
CA PRO A 196 -16.07 33.71 -27.59
C PRO A 196 -14.86 32.79 -27.77
N LEU A 197 -15.07 31.48 -27.63
CA LEU A 197 -14.03 30.47 -27.86
C LEU A 197 -13.80 30.27 -29.36
N SER A 198 -12.57 30.50 -29.83
CA SER A 198 -12.13 30.09 -31.15
C SER A 198 -11.72 28.62 -31.12
N ILE A 199 -12.05 27.90 -32.20
CA ILE A 199 -11.75 26.47 -32.34
C ILE A 199 -10.90 26.28 -33.58
N GLU A 200 -9.84 25.51 -33.46
CA GLU A 200 -9.00 25.12 -34.59
C GLU A 200 -8.67 23.62 -34.53
N VAL A 201 -8.34 23.06 -35.70
CA VAL A 201 -7.75 21.73 -35.82
C VAL A 201 -6.38 21.91 -36.45
N ASP A 202 -5.32 21.56 -35.72
CA ASP A 202 -3.94 21.60 -36.21
C ASP A 202 -3.80 20.56 -37.35
N PRO A 203 -3.36 20.96 -38.55
CA PRO A 203 -3.17 20.01 -39.63
C PRO A 203 -1.97 19.06 -39.39
N GLN A 204 -1.07 19.40 -38.49
CA GLN A 204 0.09 18.58 -38.16
C GLN A 204 -0.21 17.65 -37.00
N PRO A 205 0.02 16.33 -37.16
CA PRO A 205 -0.13 15.41 -36.05
C PRO A 205 0.92 15.69 -34.98
N TYR A 206 0.60 15.35 -33.74
CA TYR A 206 1.53 15.39 -32.63
C TYR A 206 2.74 14.51 -32.93
N GLN A 207 3.94 15.11 -32.90
CA GLN A 207 5.22 14.43 -33.10
C GLN A 207 5.98 14.40 -31.78
N ALA A 208 6.12 13.21 -31.20
CA ALA A 208 6.89 13.03 -29.97
C ALA A 208 8.42 13.12 -30.21
N GLY A 209 8.86 12.99 -31.46
CA GLY A 209 10.26 12.88 -31.86
C GLY A 209 10.81 11.46 -31.75
N ASP A 210 12.09 11.29 -32.10
CA ASP A 210 12.81 10.03 -31.88
C ASP A 210 13.28 9.96 -30.42
N GLY A 211 12.47 9.33 -29.57
CA GLY A 211 12.79 9.19 -28.15
C GLY A 211 14.09 8.45 -27.87
N ALA A 212 14.52 7.56 -28.76
CA ALA A 212 15.74 6.79 -28.54
C ALA A 212 16.96 7.66 -28.81
N LEU A 213 16.93 8.45 -29.88
CA LEU A 213 17.95 9.47 -30.13
C LEU A 213 17.97 10.51 -29.00
N GLN A 214 16.81 11.03 -28.60
CA GLN A 214 16.71 12.01 -27.51
C GLN A 214 17.26 11.46 -26.19
N LEU A 215 16.93 10.22 -25.82
CA LEU A 215 17.46 9.59 -24.61
C LEU A 215 18.97 9.36 -24.71
N TRP A 216 19.49 8.95 -25.88
CA TRP A 216 20.92 8.79 -26.10
C TRP A 216 21.67 10.12 -25.93
N GLU A 217 21.17 11.22 -26.51
CA GLU A 217 21.75 12.56 -26.36
C GLU A 217 21.76 13.00 -24.89
N LEU A 218 20.63 12.82 -24.18
CA LEU A 218 20.53 13.10 -22.74
C LEU A 218 21.51 12.24 -21.94
N HIS A 219 21.65 10.96 -22.26
CA HIS A 219 22.63 10.08 -21.61
C HIS A 219 24.06 10.58 -21.82
N GLN A 220 24.44 10.97 -23.05
CA GLN A 220 25.77 11.51 -23.32
C GLN A 220 26.04 12.80 -22.53
N GLN A 221 25.07 13.71 -22.47
CA GLN A 221 25.17 14.93 -21.67
C GLN A 221 25.30 14.61 -20.19
N LEU A 222 24.41 13.77 -19.67
CA LEU A 222 24.40 13.35 -18.27
C LEU A 222 25.75 12.74 -17.89
N SER A 223 26.32 11.84 -18.69
CA SER A 223 27.59 11.17 -18.38
C SER A 223 28.76 12.13 -18.11
N LYS A 224 28.75 13.35 -18.69
CA LYS A 224 29.85 14.33 -18.62
C LYS A 224 29.66 15.39 -17.53
N THR A 225 28.44 15.60 -17.04
CA THR A 225 28.12 16.65 -16.07
C THR A 225 28.21 16.13 -14.64
N SER A 226 28.67 16.96 -13.69
CA SER A 226 28.66 16.64 -12.26
C SER A 226 27.26 16.73 -11.65
N ASP A 227 26.54 17.83 -11.91
CA ASP A 227 25.13 17.99 -11.55
C ASP A 227 24.21 17.32 -12.58
N LYS A 228 23.62 16.18 -12.19
CA LYS A 228 22.69 15.42 -13.04
C LYS A 228 21.26 15.98 -13.01
N GLY A 229 20.90 16.83 -12.04
CA GLY A 229 19.52 17.24 -11.77
C GLY A 229 18.79 17.82 -12.98
N PRO A 230 19.33 18.84 -13.67
CA PRO A 230 18.69 19.43 -14.84
C PRO A 230 18.50 18.44 -16.01
N GLY A 231 19.48 17.55 -16.24
CA GLY A 231 19.38 16.55 -17.31
C GLY A 231 18.36 15.46 -16.99
N LEU A 232 18.25 15.05 -15.73
CA LEU A 232 17.26 14.06 -15.29
C LEU A 232 15.82 14.61 -15.35
N LYS A 233 15.62 15.91 -15.12
CA LYS A 233 14.32 16.56 -15.37
C LYS A 233 13.88 16.43 -16.83
N LYS A 234 14.81 16.64 -17.78
CA LYS A 234 14.53 16.45 -19.21
C LYS A 234 14.24 14.98 -19.56
N VAL A 235 14.85 14.03 -18.86
CA VAL A 235 14.50 12.60 -19.00
C VAL A 235 13.07 12.34 -18.52
N ASP A 236 12.70 12.86 -17.35
CA ASP A 236 11.32 12.74 -16.85
C ASP A 236 10.33 13.37 -17.84
N GLU A 237 10.63 14.57 -18.37
CA GLU A 237 9.81 15.23 -19.41
C GLU A 237 9.69 14.39 -20.70
N LEU A 238 10.79 13.78 -21.15
CA LEU A 238 10.77 12.87 -22.30
C LEU A 238 9.80 11.70 -22.04
N PHE A 239 9.85 11.11 -20.84
CA PHE A 239 9.01 9.97 -20.48
C PHE A 239 7.55 10.31 -20.16
N LEU A 240 7.22 11.60 -19.99
CA LEU A 240 5.84 12.09 -19.94
C LEU A 240 5.24 12.31 -21.34
N ASN A 241 6.05 12.29 -22.38
CA ASN A 241 5.61 12.42 -23.78
C ASN A 241 5.74 11.09 -24.54
N GLN A 242 6.64 10.21 -24.11
CA GLN A 242 6.92 8.94 -24.73
C GLN A 242 7.00 7.82 -23.70
N ASP A 243 6.39 6.68 -24.00
CA ASP A 243 6.47 5.52 -23.13
C ASP A 243 7.87 4.90 -23.20
N PHE A 244 8.68 5.08 -22.16
CA PHE A 244 10.03 4.51 -22.08
C PHE A 244 10.06 2.98 -22.27
N ARG A 245 8.94 2.28 -22.01
CA ARG A 245 8.78 0.85 -22.27
C ARG A 245 8.76 0.50 -23.76
N ARG A 246 8.55 1.49 -24.63
CA ARG A 246 8.50 1.36 -26.10
C ARG A 246 9.69 2.01 -26.79
N ILE A 247 10.33 3.02 -26.18
CA ILE A 247 11.51 3.68 -26.74
C ILE A 247 12.65 2.66 -26.95
N GLY A 248 13.31 2.70 -28.11
CA GLY A 248 14.51 1.92 -28.39
C GLY A 248 14.31 0.40 -28.25
N ALA A 249 13.12 -0.11 -28.57
CA ALA A 249 12.78 -1.54 -28.46
C ALA A 249 13.80 -2.43 -29.21
N ASP A 250 14.27 -1.98 -30.38
CA ASP A 250 15.23 -2.70 -31.23
C ASP A 250 16.69 -2.29 -30.98
N GLN A 251 16.96 -1.38 -30.03
CA GLN A 251 18.29 -0.85 -29.77
C GLN A 251 19.01 -1.61 -28.65
N LYS A 252 20.08 -2.32 -29.00
CA LYS A 252 20.87 -3.14 -28.08
C LYS A 252 21.45 -2.37 -26.88
N ASP A 253 21.83 -1.11 -27.08
CA ASP A 253 22.49 -0.30 -26.04
C ASP A 253 21.49 0.42 -25.12
N PHE A 254 20.21 0.49 -25.50
CA PHE A 254 19.18 1.21 -24.75
C PHE A 254 19.05 0.75 -23.29
N PRO A 255 19.00 -0.56 -22.97
CA PRO A 255 18.94 -1.01 -21.57
C PRO A 255 20.15 -0.55 -20.73
N GLY A 256 21.30 -0.29 -21.37
CA GLY A 256 22.45 0.27 -20.68
C GLY A 256 22.29 1.73 -20.34
N GLN A 257 21.87 2.53 -21.31
CA GLN A 257 21.63 3.94 -21.11
C GLN A 257 20.56 4.18 -20.04
N LEU A 258 19.46 3.41 -20.09
CA LEU A 258 18.38 3.51 -19.12
C LEU A 258 18.83 3.06 -17.71
N ASN A 259 19.69 2.04 -17.61
CA ASN A 259 20.27 1.61 -16.33
C ASN A 259 21.07 2.73 -15.66
N ASP A 260 21.92 3.41 -16.43
CA ASP A 260 22.82 4.43 -15.91
C ASP A 260 22.04 5.68 -15.50
N ILE A 261 21.05 6.07 -16.31
CA ILE A 261 20.10 7.14 -16.00
C ILE A 261 19.31 6.83 -14.72
N ALA A 262 18.78 5.62 -14.60
CA ALA A 262 18.01 5.21 -13.43
C ALA A 262 18.88 5.16 -12.17
N TYR A 263 20.13 4.71 -12.28
CA TYR A 263 21.11 4.79 -11.20
C TYR A 263 21.34 6.24 -10.76
N TRP A 264 21.65 7.16 -11.69
CA TRP A 264 21.88 8.57 -11.34
C TRP A 264 20.65 9.21 -10.68
N LYS A 265 19.44 8.88 -11.15
CA LYS A 265 18.20 9.34 -10.51
C LYS A 265 18.06 8.79 -9.09
N SER A 266 18.29 7.49 -8.91
CA SER A 266 18.19 6.84 -7.60
C SER A 266 19.22 7.37 -6.58
N GLU A 267 20.38 7.85 -7.04
CA GLU A 267 21.38 8.47 -6.15
C GLU A 267 20.97 9.86 -5.66
N LEU A 268 20.27 10.65 -6.50
CA LEU A 268 19.73 11.95 -6.08
C LEU A 268 18.54 11.79 -5.13
N ALA A 269 17.56 10.97 -5.53
CA ALA A 269 16.36 10.72 -4.76
C ALA A 269 15.78 9.35 -5.18
N PRO A 270 15.99 8.28 -4.38
CA PRO A 270 15.36 7.00 -4.65
C PRO A 270 13.84 7.15 -4.66
N ASP A 271 13.22 6.80 -5.78
CA ASP A 271 11.78 6.92 -6.00
C ASP A 271 11.24 5.77 -6.85
N GLU A 272 9.92 5.64 -6.95
CA GLU A 272 9.34 4.58 -7.78
C GLU A 272 9.69 4.74 -9.25
N ALA A 273 9.86 5.97 -9.73
CA ALA A 273 10.19 6.24 -11.12
C ALA A 273 11.48 5.55 -11.56
N SER A 274 12.56 5.75 -10.80
CA SER A 274 13.85 5.09 -11.03
C SER A 274 13.75 3.56 -10.89
N ARG A 275 12.97 3.05 -9.93
CA ARG A 275 12.72 1.60 -9.79
C ARG A 275 12.06 1.03 -11.05
N GLN A 276 11.02 1.67 -11.57
CA GLN A 276 10.32 1.21 -12.77
C GLN A 276 11.21 1.23 -14.02
N TRP A 277 12.11 2.20 -14.14
CA TRP A 277 13.12 2.21 -15.20
C TRP A 277 14.09 1.03 -15.09
N LEU A 278 14.56 0.73 -13.87
CA LEU A 278 15.40 -0.46 -13.62
C LEU A 278 14.63 -1.77 -13.89
N LEU A 279 13.36 -1.86 -13.52
CA LEU A 279 12.53 -3.02 -13.84
C LEU A 279 12.39 -3.22 -15.36
N GLU A 280 12.24 -2.14 -16.12
CA GLU A 280 12.21 -2.22 -17.58
C GLU A 280 13.56 -2.66 -18.17
N VAL A 281 14.68 -2.18 -17.62
CA VAL A 281 16.02 -2.67 -17.99
C VAL A 281 16.13 -4.17 -17.75
N ALA A 282 15.73 -4.65 -16.57
CA ALA A 282 15.81 -6.07 -16.24
C ALA A 282 14.82 -6.91 -17.06
N ARG A 283 13.71 -6.35 -17.53
CA ARG A 283 12.78 -7.00 -18.47
C ARG A 283 13.42 -7.19 -19.85
N ARG A 284 14.07 -6.15 -20.39
CA ARG A 284 14.69 -6.18 -21.73
C ARG A 284 16.05 -6.90 -21.74
N ALA A 285 16.79 -6.81 -20.64
CA ALA A 285 18.13 -7.35 -20.50
C ALA A 285 18.28 -8.09 -19.15
N PRO A 286 17.58 -9.24 -18.95
CA PRO A 286 17.61 -9.99 -17.69
C PRO A 286 19.00 -10.54 -17.31
N GLN A 287 19.94 -10.49 -18.25
CA GLN A 287 21.34 -10.89 -18.05
C GLN A 287 22.24 -9.71 -17.66
N ARG A 288 21.71 -8.49 -17.50
CA ARG A 288 22.49 -7.30 -17.15
C ARG A 288 22.73 -7.25 -15.64
N ILE A 289 23.90 -7.71 -15.20
CA ILE A 289 24.24 -7.77 -13.76
C ILE A 289 24.02 -6.43 -13.00
N PRO A 290 24.43 -5.24 -13.53
CA PRO A 290 24.30 -3.99 -12.79
C PRO A 290 22.87 -3.60 -12.38
N VAL A 291 21.84 -3.97 -13.16
CA VAL A 291 20.47 -3.54 -12.84
C VAL A 291 19.96 -4.16 -11.55
N TYR A 292 20.30 -5.43 -11.29
CA TYR A 292 19.93 -6.11 -10.03
C TYR A 292 20.66 -5.53 -8.83
N LEU A 293 21.90 -5.05 -9.02
CA LEU A 293 22.60 -4.33 -7.94
C LEU A 293 21.91 -3.01 -7.62
N ASN A 294 21.56 -2.24 -8.64
CA ASN A 294 20.86 -0.97 -8.49
C ASN A 294 19.49 -1.14 -7.83
N LEU A 295 18.70 -2.14 -8.25
CA LEU A 295 17.42 -2.49 -7.63
C LEU A 295 17.61 -2.90 -6.16
N ALA A 296 18.61 -3.73 -5.86
CA ALA A 296 18.89 -4.20 -4.51
C ALA A 296 19.37 -3.08 -3.58
N ASP A 297 20.26 -2.20 -4.07
CA ASP A 297 20.77 -1.05 -3.31
C ASP A 297 19.66 -0.03 -3.04
N GLN A 298 18.80 0.24 -4.02
CA GLN A 298 17.64 1.10 -3.86
C GLN A 298 16.67 0.57 -2.79
N ALA A 299 16.32 -0.72 -2.86
CA ALA A 299 15.45 -1.35 -1.88
C ALA A 299 16.10 -1.41 -0.48
N TRP A 300 17.41 -1.69 -0.40
CA TRP A 300 18.14 -1.71 0.87
C TRP A 300 18.14 -0.34 1.56
N LYS A 301 18.34 0.76 0.82
CA LYS A 301 18.21 2.12 1.37
C LYS A 301 16.80 2.40 1.92
N GLY A 302 15.77 1.84 1.29
CA GLY A 302 14.39 1.90 1.78
C GLY A 302 14.21 1.15 3.10
N TYR A 303 14.76 -0.06 3.19
CA TYR A 303 14.76 -0.87 4.40
C TYR A 303 15.49 -0.19 5.56
N GLU A 304 16.66 0.42 5.34
CA GLU A 304 17.42 1.12 6.37
C GLU A 304 16.64 2.29 7.00
N LYS A 305 15.77 2.95 6.22
CA LYS A 305 14.89 4.02 6.73
C LYS A 305 13.73 3.50 7.56
N ALA A 306 13.23 2.31 7.26
CA ALA A 306 12.04 1.75 7.89
C ALA A 306 12.16 0.22 8.08
N PRO A 307 13.02 -0.27 9.01
CA PRO A 307 13.34 -1.70 9.12
C PRO A 307 12.17 -2.61 9.50
N ALA A 308 11.12 -2.05 10.11
CA ALA A 308 9.92 -2.79 10.46
C ALA A 308 9.11 -3.24 9.21
N TYR A 309 9.30 -2.58 8.07
CA TYR A 309 8.56 -2.86 6.83
C TYR A 309 9.36 -3.84 5.96
N THR A 310 8.97 -5.11 5.99
CA THR A 310 9.68 -6.21 5.31
C THR A 310 9.64 -6.16 3.80
N THR A 311 8.75 -5.38 3.16
CA THR A 311 8.67 -5.27 1.69
C THR A 311 10.00 -4.85 1.06
N GLN A 312 10.63 -3.80 1.58
CA GLN A 312 11.90 -3.30 1.05
C GLN A 312 13.06 -4.28 1.32
N TYR A 313 13.02 -4.95 2.48
CA TYR A 313 13.97 -6.01 2.78
C TYR A 313 13.83 -7.20 1.83
N ALA A 314 12.60 -7.67 1.58
CA ALA A 314 12.31 -8.79 0.69
C ALA A 314 12.78 -8.51 -0.74
N LEU A 315 12.46 -7.33 -1.28
CA LEU A 315 12.96 -6.85 -2.57
C LEU A 315 14.49 -6.84 -2.62
N ALA A 316 15.14 -6.24 -1.62
CA ALA A 316 16.60 -6.14 -1.58
C ALA A 316 17.26 -7.53 -1.57
N GLN A 317 16.80 -8.42 -0.68
CA GLN A 317 17.31 -9.79 -0.57
C GLN A 317 17.20 -10.54 -1.91
N GLU A 318 16.04 -10.47 -2.57
CA GLU A 318 15.85 -11.18 -3.83
C GLU A 318 16.77 -10.65 -4.93
N TYR A 319 16.85 -9.32 -5.10
CA TYR A 319 17.71 -8.73 -6.13
C TYR A 319 19.20 -8.98 -5.86
N TYR A 320 19.65 -9.00 -4.60
CA TYR A 320 21.02 -9.40 -4.26
C TYR A 320 21.30 -10.86 -4.60
N ARG A 321 20.33 -11.78 -4.41
CA ARG A 321 20.50 -13.19 -4.80
C ARG A 321 20.63 -13.31 -6.31
N ILE A 322 19.75 -12.65 -7.08
CA ILE A 322 19.83 -12.65 -8.56
C ILE A 322 21.19 -12.09 -9.03
N TYR A 323 21.60 -10.94 -8.48
CA TYR A 323 22.92 -10.36 -8.76
C TYR A 323 24.06 -11.33 -8.44
N CYS A 324 24.04 -11.96 -7.27
CA CYS A 324 25.03 -12.93 -6.85
C CYS A 324 25.09 -14.13 -7.82
N GLY A 325 23.94 -14.73 -8.12
CA GLY A 325 23.82 -15.87 -9.02
C GLY A 325 24.37 -15.58 -10.42
N LEU A 326 24.01 -14.44 -11.01
CA LEU A 326 24.51 -14.03 -12.32
C LEU A 326 26.02 -13.77 -12.34
N ARG A 327 26.60 -13.28 -11.23
CA ARG A 327 28.06 -13.11 -11.12
C ARG A 327 28.78 -14.44 -11.05
N LEU A 328 28.29 -15.35 -10.21
CA LEU A 328 28.87 -16.69 -10.08
C LEU A 328 28.80 -17.46 -11.41
N GLN A 329 27.68 -17.36 -12.15
CA GLN A 329 27.53 -17.95 -13.49
C GLN A 329 28.57 -17.44 -14.50
N ARG A 330 29.11 -16.23 -14.30
CA ARG A 330 30.16 -15.62 -15.14
C ARG A 330 31.55 -15.71 -14.54
N ASN A 331 31.76 -16.54 -13.52
CA ASN A 331 33.03 -16.66 -12.79
C ASN A 331 33.54 -15.31 -12.24
N LEU A 332 32.62 -14.42 -11.85
CA LEU A 332 32.95 -13.13 -11.22
C LEU A 332 32.83 -13.23 -9.71
N SER A 333 33.76 -12.62 -8.97
CA SER A 333 33.68 -12.50 -7.51
C SER A 333 32.45 -11.69 -7.09
N VAL A 334 31.80 -12.07 -5.99
CA VAL A 334 30.68 -11.31 -5.41
C VAL A 334 31.25 -10.34 -4.37
N PRO A 335 30.92 -9.04 -4.41
CA PRO A 335 31.43 -8.08 -3.43
C PRO A 335 31.01 -8.46 -2.01
N GLU A 336 31.92 -8.28 -1.05
CA GLU A 336 31.72 -8.64 0.35
C GLU A 336 30.46 -7.98 0.96
N ARG A 337 30.17 -6.72 0.59
CA ARG A 337 28.94 -6.03 1.02
C ARG A 337 27.66 -6.78 0.66
N VAL A 338 27.64 -7.47 -0.48
CA VAL A 338 26.47 -8.23 -0.95
C VAL A 338 26.36 -9.54 -0.16
N VAL A 339 27.49 -10.20 0.10
CA VAL A 339 27.56 -11.42 0.92
C VAL A 339 27.04 -11.14 2.34
N GLN A 340 27.49 -10.03 2.94
CA GLN A 340 27.05 -9.58 4.26
C GLN A 340 25.56 -9.22 4.30
N ARG A 341 25.06 -8.47 3.31
CA ARG A 341 23.63 -8.10 3.22
C ARG A 341 22.72 -9.30 3.04
N LEU A 342 23.19 -10.35 2.36
CA LEU A 342 22.47 -11.62 2.24
C LEU A 342 22.59 -12.50 3.49
N GLY A 343 23.38 -12.10 4.49
CA GLY A 343 23.63 -12.91 5.70
C GLY A 343 24.34 -14.23 5.40
N LEU A 344 25.17 -14.28 4.35
CA LEU A 344 25.86 -15.49 3.91
C LEU A 344 27.28 -15.55 4.48
N ALA A 345 27.75 -16.75 4.81
CA ALA A 345 29.16 -16.96 5.14
C ALA A 345 30.08 -16.84 3.90
N ARG A 346 29.57 -17.25 2.73
CA ARG A 346 30.24 -17.13 1.42
C ARG A 346 29.21 -17.17 0.29
N ALA A 347 29.55 -16.56 -0.85
CA ALA A 347 28.73 -16.62 -2.07
C ALA A 347 28.93 -17.96 -2.81
N GLU A 348 27.86 -18.74 -2.91
CA GLU A 348 27.85 -20.02 -3.63
C GLU A 348 26.55 -20.19 -4.44
N PRO A 349 26.54 -21.02 -5.50
CA PRO A 349 25.40 -21.14 -6.39
C PRO A 349 24.07 -21.44 -5.68
N GLN A 350 24.08 -22.30 -4.65
CA GLN A 350 22.88 -22.65 -3.90
C GLN A 350 22.35 -21.50 -3.03
N ALA A 351 23.25 -20.78 -2.34
CA ALA A 351 22.87 -19.67 -1.47
C ALA A 351 22.38 -18.43 -2.25
N CYS A 352 22.77 -18.33 -3.53
CA CYS A 352 22.44 -17.22 -4.41
C CYS A 352 21.29 -17.53 -5.38
N GLN A 353 20.50 -18.57 -5.12
CA GLN A 353 19.28 -18.83 -5.89
C GLN A 353 18.19 -17.81 -5.56
N ALA A 354 17.53 -17.29 -6.60
CA ALA A 354 16.30 -16.51 -6.45
C ALA A 354 15.25 -17.35 -5.71
N GLN A 355 14.54 -16.74 -4.76
CA GLN A 355 13.62 -17.43 -3.87
C GLN A 355 12.15 -17.27 -4.30
N TRP A 356 11.80 -16.26 -5.08
CA TRP A 356 10.42 -16.03 -5.53
C TRP A 356 9.78 -17.13 -6.37
N PRO A 357 10.51 -18.06 -7.06
CA PRO A 357 9.86 -19.24 -7.63
C PRO A 357 9.08 -20.07 -6.59
N LEU A 358 9.51 -20.06 -5.32
CA LEU A 358 8.78 -20.71 -4.23
C LEU A 358 7.44 -20.00 -3.96
N ILE A 359 7.45 -18.66 -3.94
CA ILE A 359 6.23 -17.86 -3.72
C ILE A 359 5.21 -18.12 -4.83
N GLU A 360 5.67 -18.12 -6.09
CA GLU A 360 4.80 -18.41 -7.23
C GLU A 360 4.13 -19.80 -7.12
N ALA A 361 4.89 -20.83 -6.72
CA ALA A 361 4.33 -22.17 -6.52
C ALA A 361 3.35 -22.23 -5.34
N VAL A 362 3.59 -21.46 -4.27
CA VAL A 362 2.67 -21.33 -3.13
C VAL A 362 1.35 -20.69 -3.57
N ASP A 363 1.42 -19.58 -4.31
CA ASP A 363 0.24 -18.85 -4.79
C ASP A 363 -0.58 -19.66 -5.79
N GLN A 364 0.08 -20.49 -6.61
CA GLN A 364 -0.57 -21.43 -7.53
C GLN A 364 -1.11 -22.69 -6.85
N GLN A 365 -0.87 -22.87 -5.54
CA GLN A 365 -1.21 -24.06 -4.76
C GLN A 365 -0.61 -25.36 -5.31
N ASP A 366 0.57 -25.29 -5.96
CA ASP A 366 1.28 -26.44 -6.51
C ASP A 366 2.20 -27.07 -5.46
N GLU A 367 1.62 -27.90 -4.58
CA GLU A 367 2.36 -28.57 -3.50
C GLU A 367 3.56 -29.41 -4.00
N PRO A 368 3.45 -30.23 -5.06
CA PRO A 368 4.60 -30.95 -5.62
C PRO A 368 5.75 -30.01 -6.02
N ARG A 369 5.44 -28.87 -6.65
CA ARG A 369 6.45 -27.88 -7.03
C ARG A 369 7.06 -27.19 -5.82
N VAL A 370 6.26 -26.83 -4.81
CA VAL A 370 6.76 -26.29 -3.53
C VAL A 370 7.76 -27.27 -2.90
N ARG A 371 7.40 -28.55 -2.82
CA ARG A 371 8.28 -29.60 -2.26
C ARG A 371 9.61 -29.69 -3.02
N GLN A 372 9.53 -29.76 -4.35
CA GLN A 372 10.71 -29.81 -5.22
C GLN A 372 11.63 -28.59 -5.01
N LEU A 373 11.06 -27.39 -4.91
CA LEU A 373 11.83 -26.16 -4.72
C LEU A 373 12.51 -26.11 -3.35
N LEU A 374 11.80 -26.49 -2.28
CA LEU A 374 12.38 -26.61 -0.95
C LEU A 374 13.49 -27.68 -0.90
N ASP A 375 13.29 -28.83 -1.57
CA ASP A 375 14.30 -29.89 -1.66
C ASP A 375 15.56 -29.44 -2.44
N SER A 376 15.42 -28.46 -3.34
CA SER A 376 16.57 -27.85 -4.06
C SER A 376 17.37 -26.84 -3.21
N GLY A 377 16.88 -26.51 -2.01
CA GLY A 377 17.53 -25.61 -1.04
C GLY A 377 16.95 -24.20 -0.99
N LEU A 378 15.80 -23.93 -1.63
CA LEU A 378 15.07 -22.68 -1.37
C LEU A 378 14.57 -22.68 0.08
N GLN A 379 14.47 -21.48 0.66
CA GLN A 379 14.21 -21.30 2.08
C GLN A 379 12.71 -21.15 2.35
N ALA A 380 12.17 -21.91 3.29
CA ALA A 380 10.75 -21.80 3.67
C ALA A 380 10.38 -20.44 4.30
N LYS A 381 11.37 -19.72 4.85
CA LYS A 381 11.25 -18.35 5.37
C LYS A 381 11.29 -17.25 4.29
N THR A 382 11.12 -17.61 3.03
CA THR A 382 11.13 -16.64 1.92
C THR A 382 10.02 -15.61 2.09
N LEU A 383 10.34 -14.36 1.73
CA LEU A 383 9.40 -13.25 1.66
C LEU A 383 9.06 -12.95 0.19
N ALA A 384 7.78 -12.68 -0.07
CA ALA A 384 7.26 -12.27 -1.36
C ALA A 384 7.57 -10.79 -1.65
N GLU A 385 7.25 -10.35 -2.87
CA GLU A 385 7.44 -8.95 -3.31
C GLU A 385 6.65 -7.95 -2.44
N ASP A 386 5.52 -8.36 -1.87
CA ASP A 386 4.70 -7.53 -0.98
C ASP A 386 5.24 -7.48 0.48
N GLY A 387 6.27 -8.27 0.80
CA GLY A 387 6.85 -8.38 2.14
C GLY A 387 6.26 -9.48 3.02
N ARG A 388 5.20 -10.19 2.58
CA ARG A 388 4.61 -11.32 3.31
C ARG A 388 5.52 -12.55 3.22
N SER A 389 5.50 -13.39 4.25
CA SER A 389 6.18 -14.68 4.20
C SER A 389 5.45 -15.69 3.32
N ALA A 390 6.17 -16.66 2.76
CA ALA A 390 5.59 -17.80 2.05
C ALA A 390 4.50 -18.50 2.87
N LEU A 391 4.68 -18.57 4.20
CA LEU A 391 3.68 -19.13 5.11
C LEU A 391 2.37 -18.34 5.08
N LEU A 392 2.44 -17.01 5.14
CA LEU A 392 1.24 -16.18 5.09
C LEU A 392 0.52 -16.27 3.74
N HIS A 393 1.24 -16.42 2.63
CA HIS A 393 0.65 -16.75 1.33
C HIS A 393 -0.08 -18.09 1.34
N ALA A 394 0.52 -19.12 1.92
CA ALA A 394 -0.09 -20.44 1.98
C ALA A 394 -1.38 -20.49 2.83
N LEU A 395 -1.58 -19.54 3.75
CA LEU A 395 -2.83 -19.41 4.53
C LEU A 395 -3.99 -18.81 3.74
N ASP A 396 -3.76 -18.35 2.51
CA ASP A 396 -4.85 -17.91 1.64
C ASP A 396 -5.62 -19.10 1.04
N ALA A 397 -5.01 -20.29 1.02
CA ALA A 397 -5.63 -21.54 0.62
C ALA A 397 -6.51 -22.16 1.74
N PRO A 398 -7.58 -22.92 1.39
CA PRO A 398 -8.51 -23.46 2.37
C PRO A 398 -7.99 -24.67 3.18
N ASN A 399 -7.00 -25.42 2.68
CA ASN A 399 -6.57 -26.71 3.25
C ASN A 399 -5.20 -26.68 3.94
N PHE A 400 -4.52 -25.53 3.99
CA PHE A 400 -3.22 -25.28 4.64
C PHE A 400 -2.14 -26.34 4.42
N THR A 401 -2.21 -27.13 3.34
CA THR A 401 -1.30 -28.27 3.13
C THR A 401 0.12 -27.77 2.83
N ILE A 402 0.22 -26.74 1.98
CA ILE A 402 1.47 -26.03 1.71
C ILE A 402 1.98 -25.31 2.97
N ALA A 403 1.09 -24.75 3.80
CA ALA A 403 1.50 -24.10 5.04
C ALA A 403 2.17 -25.09 6.01
N ARG A 404 1.62 -26.30 6.15
CA ARG A 404 2.25 -27.38 6.93
C ARG A 404 3.62 -27.76 6.37
N LEU A 405 3.70 -27.96 5.05
CA LEU A 405 4.97 -28.26 4.38
C LEU A 405 6.02 -27.17 4.62
N LEU A 406 5.64 -25.89 4.58
CA LEU A 406 6.55 -24.78 4.85
C LEU A 406 7.04 -24.79 6.31
N LEU A 407 6.14 -25.04 7.28
CA LEU A 407 6.51 -25.16 8.70
C LEU A 407 7.45 -26.35 8.94
N ASP A 408 7.19 -27.51 8.34
CA ASP A 408 8.06 -28.69 8.39
C ASP A 408 9.47 -28.41 7.82
N ARG A 409 9.60 -27.38 6.98
CA ARG A 409 10.85 -26.92 6.37
C ARG A 409 11.39 -25.63 7.00
N GLY A 410 10.92 -25.28 8.19
CA GLY A 410 11.47 -24.19 9.01
C GLY A 410 10.95 -22.80 8.66
N ALA A 411 9.74 -22.68 8.10
CA ALA A 411 9.06 -21.39 8.04
C ALA A 411 8.76 -20.87 9.46
N GLU A 412 8.89 -19.57 9.65
CA GLU A 412 8.68 -18.91 10.93
C GLU A 412 7.20 -18.51 11.07
N THR A 413 6.62 -18.74 12.24
CA THR A 413 5.27 -18.30 12.60
C THR A 413 5.23 -16.88 13.16
N SER A 414 6.40 -16.37 13.55
CA SER A 414 6.63 -14.98 13.97
C SER A 414 7.13 -14.11 12.82
N GLY A 415 7.04 -12.79 13.01
CA GLY A 415 7.56 -11.79 12.10
C GLY A 415 6.53 -10.73 11.78
N ILE A 416 7.01 -9.49 11.62
CA ILE A 416 6.21 -8.33 11.25
C ILE A 416 6.20 -8.19 9.73
N ASN A 417 5.03 -7.96 9.14
CA ASN A 417 4.92 -7.45 7.77
C ASN A 417 4.10 -6.16 7.79
N GLY A 418 4.66 -5.10 7.19
CA GLY A 418 4.12 -3.76 7.35
C GLY A 418 4.22 -3.29 8.81
N SER A 419 3.08 -3.16 9.47
CA SER A 419 3.01 -2.81 10.90
C SER A 419 2.52 -3.95 11.80
N GLU A 420 2.09 -5.09 11.24
CA GLU A 420 1.39 -6.14 11.98
C GLU A 420 2.16 -7.48 11.96
N PRO A 421 2.16 -8.25 13.06
CA PRO A 421 2.71 -9.59 13.06
C PRO A 421 1.83 -10.56 12.26
N LEU A 422 2.40 -11.71 11.88
CA LEU A 422 1.74 -12.72 11.06
C LEU A 422 0.42 -13.21 11.69
N VAL A 423 0.41 -13.47 13.01
CA VAL A 423 -0.79 -13.90 13.74
C VAL A 423 -1.92 -12.86 13.70
N MET A 424 -1.59 -11.56 13.78
CA MET A 424 -2.56 -10.48 13.75
C MET A 424 -3.17 -10.33 12.35
N GLN A 425 -2.35 -10.45 11.29
CA GLN A 425 -2.84 -10.44 9.91
C GLN A 425 -3.80 -11.61 9.64
N ALA A 426 -3.45 -12.82 10.10
CA ALA A 426 -4.32 -13.99 9.98
C ALA A 426 -5.65 -13.79 10.72
N PHE A 427 -5.59 -13.29 11.95
CA PHE A 427 -6.76 -12.99 12.78
C PHE A 427 -7.67 -11.93 12.15
N ASN A 428 -7.12 -10.81 11.70
CA ASN A 428 -7.88 -9.76 11.02
C ASN A 428 -8.55 -10.27 9.73
N LYS A 429 -7.87 -11.15 8.99
CA LYS A 429 -8.42 -11.77 7.77
C LYS A 429 -9.54 -12.75 8.08
N ASP A 430 -9.38 -13.55 9.13
CA ASP A 430 -10.42 -14.46 9.60
C ASP A 430 -11.67 -13.68 10.07
N LEU A 431 -11.51 -12.64 10.88
CA LEU A 431 -12.62 -11.77 11.33
C LEU A 431 -13.33 -10.98 10.22
N LYS A 432 -12.66 -10.81 9.08
CA LYS A 432 -13.26 -10.24 7.87
C LYS A 432 -14.12 -11.27 7.14
N ALA A 433 -13.71 -12.54 7.15
CA ALA A 433 -14.43 -13.63 6.50
C ALA A 433 -15.63 -14.11 7.33
N ASP A 434 -15.49 -14.18 8.65
CA ASP A 434 -16.53 -14.55 9.61
C ASP A 434 -16.35 -13.74 10.90
N LYS A 435 -17.43 -13.25 11.51
CA LYS A 435 -17.36 -12.45 12.74
C LYS A 435 -17.14 -13.30 13.99
N ASP A 436 -17.46 -14.59 13.94
CA ASP A 436 -17.17 -15.50 15.04
C ASP A 436 -15.67 -15.86 15.04
N PRO A 437 -14.89 -15.47 16.07
CA PRO A 437 -13.47 -15.79 16.14
C PRO A 437 -13.19 -17.31 16.20
N GLN A 438 -14.15 -18.14 16.62
CA GLN A 438 -14.00 -19.59 16.64
C GLN A 438 -13.91 -20.20 15.23
N GLN A 439 -14.40 -19.47 14.23
CA GLN A 439 -14.34 -19.86 12.83
C GLN A 439 -12.99 -19.50 12.18
N GLY A 440 -12.07 -18.88 12.95
CA GLY A 440 -10.77 -18.39 12.51
C GLY A 440 -9.75 -19.49 12.22
N ARG A 441 -9.92 -20.18 11.09
CA ARG A 441 -9.07 -21.32 10.69
C ARG A 441 -7.58 -20.94 10.54
N ARG A 442 -7.25 -19.75 10.04
CA ARG A 442 -5.84 -19.34 9.84
C ARG A 442 -5.18 -19.08 11.18
N THR A 443 -5.90 -18.39 12.06
CA THR A 443 -5.43 -18.06 13.40
C THR A 443 -5.21 -19.33 14.20
N GLU A 444 -6.20 -20.22 14.27
CA GLU A 444 -6.09 -21.51 14.93
C GLU A 444 -4.94 -22.35 14.39
N PHE A 445 -4.74 -22.37 13.06
CA PHE A 445 -3.62 -23.07 12.46
C PHE A 445 -2.26 -22.54 12.96
N LEU A 446 -2.09 -21.22 13.02
CA LEU A 446 -0.85 -20.60 13.49
C LEU A 446 -0.62 -20.80 14.98
N LEU A 447 -1.66 -20.68 15.81
CA LEU A 447 -1.57 -20.90 17.24
C LEU A 447 -1.17 -22.36 17.53
N ASN A 448 -1.75 -23.33 16.81
CA ASN A 448 -1.34 -24.74 16.89
C ASN A 448 0.09 -24.98 16.40
N ALA A 449 0.59 -24.14 15.49
CA ALA A 449 1.99 -24.13 15.05
C ALA A 449 2.92 -23.36 16.00
N GLY A 450 2.43 -22.89 17.15
CA GLY A 450 3.21 -22.21 18.17
C GLY A 450 3.39 -20.70 17.97
N ALA A 451 2.60 -20.07 17.09
CA ALA A 451 2.54 -18.60 17.02
C ALA A 451 2.06 -18.02 18.35
N ALA A 452 2.71 -16.96 18.81
CA ALA A 452 2.31 -16.27 20.04
C ALA A 452 1.20 -15.26 19.72
N ILE A 453 0.00 -15.42 20.30
CA ILE A 453 -1.13 -14.51 20.07
C ILE A 453 -0.85 -13.07 20.52
N ASP A 454 0.16 -12.89 21.37
CA ASP A 454 0.56 -11.61 21.94
C ASP A 454 1.74 -10.96 21.22
N GLU A 455 2.18 -11.51 20.08
CA GLU A 455 3.25 -10.90 19.29
C GLU A 455 2.92 -9.42 19.02
N PRO A 456 3.85 -8.49 19.32
CA PRO A 456 3.57 -7.07 19.21
C PRO A 456 3.66 -6.58 17.75
N ASP A 457 2.82 -5.61 17.43
CA ASP A 457 2.91 -4.80 16.22
C ASP A 457 4.13 -3.86 16.25
N ALA A 458 4.37 -3.10 15.18
CA ALA A 458 5.51 -2.18 15.11
C ALA A 458 5.49 -1.05 16.17
N ARG A 459 4.34 -0.81 16.82
CA ARG A 459 4.17 0.13 17.94
C ARG A 459 4.26 -0.57 19.30
N GLY A 460 4.50 -1.87 19.33
CA GLY A 460 4.51 -2.66 20.56
C GLY A 460 3.12 -3.12 21.02
N GLU A 461 2.06 -2.89 20.23
CA GLU A 461 0.69 -3.22 20.61
C GLU A 461 0.37 -4.70 20.31
N THR A 462 -0.27 -5.39 21.26
CA THR A 462 -0.77 -6.76 21.06
C THR A 462 -2.22 -6.76 20.55
N LEU A 463 -2.71 -7.92 20.08
CA LEU A 463 -4.12 -8.08 19.71
C LEU A 463 -5.07 -7.65 20.84
N LEU A 464 -4.79 -8.05 22.08
CA LEU A 464 -5.59 -7.64 23.24
C LEU A 464 -5.64 -6.11 23.40
N MET A 465 -4.50 -5.42 23.28
CA MET A 465 -4.46 -3.95 23.42
C MET A 465 -5.36 -3.28 22.37
N GLN A 466 -5.32 -3.72 21.12
CA GLN A 466 -6.13 -3.16 20.05
C GLN A 466 -7.64 -3.37 20.26
N ARG A 467 -8.04 -4.43 20.98
CA ARG A 467 -9.45 -4.74 21.28
C ARG A 467 -9.98 -4.09 22.56
N THR A 468 -9.15 -3.35 23.31
CA THR A 468 -9.61 -2.58 24.49
C THR A 468 -10.54 -1.42 24.13
N SER A 469 -10.62 -1.00 22.86
CA SER A 469 -11.51 0.07 22.39
C SER A 469 -12.92 -0.40 21.99
N GLY A 470 -13.13 -1.70 21.82
CA GLY A 470 -14.42 -2.29 21.40
C GLY A 470 -15.27 -2.82 22.56
N LYS A 471 -16.57 -3.00 22.33
CA LYS A 471 -17.51 -3.64 23.29
C LYS A 471 -17.74 -5.14 22.98
N ASP A 472 -16.86 -5.74 22.21
CA ASP A 472 -16.97 -7.14 21.78
C ASP A 472 -16.38 -8.07 22.85
N ASP A 473 -17.17 -8.30 23.90
CA ASP A 473 -16.81 -9.16 25.02
C ASP A 473 -16.55 -10.61 24.60
N GLU A 474 -17.25 -11.11 23.58
CA GLU A 474 -17.06 -12.47 23.08
C GLU A 474 -15.69 -12.62 22.44
N LEU A 475 -15.31 -11.69 21.57
CA LEU A 475 -13.98 -11.64 20.96
C LEU A 475 -12.88 -11.49 22.02
N PHE A 476 -13.08 -10.60 22.98
CA PHE A 476 -12.12 -10.37 24.06
C PHE A 476 -11.90 -11.62 24.91
N ASN A 477 -12.98 -12.34 25.25
CA ASN A 477 -12.89 -13.62 25.96
C ASN A 477 -12.21 -14.70 25.14
N TRP A 478 -12.47 -14.75 23.83
CA TRP A 478 -11.80 -15.70 22.95
C TRP A 478 -10.29 -15.47 22.97
N LEU A 479 -9.83 -14.22 22.82
CA LEU A 479 -8.40 -13.88 22.91
C LEU A 479 -7.79 -14.37 24.23
N LEU A 480 -8.47 -14.13 25.37
CA LEU A 480 -7.98 -14.53 26.70
C LEU A 480 -7.89 -16.05 26.92
N LYS A 481 -8.55 -16.89 26.10
CA LYS A 481 -8.43 -18.35 26.20
C LYS A 481 -7.04 -18.87 25.78
N HIS A 482 -6.28 -18.09 25.02
CA HIS A 482 -4.97 -18.48 24.53
C HIS A 482 -3.84 -17.99 25.45
N PRO A 483 -2.77 -18.79 25.66
CA PRO A 483 -1.63 -18.38 26.46
C PRO A 483 -0.97 -17.10 25.92
N GLN A 484 -0.81 -16.10 26.78
CA GLN A 484 -0.22 -14.81 26.44
C GLN A 484 0.29 -14.06 27.65
N ASN A 485 1.24 -13.15 27.43
CA ASN A 485 1.68 -12.19 28.41
C ASN A 485 0.75 -10.95 28.40
N LEU A 486 -0.13 -10.86 29.39
CA LEU A 486 -1.06 -9.74 29.58
C LEU A 486 -0.35 -8.42 29.92
N ASP A 487 0.91 -8.49 30.33
CA ASP A 487 1.70 -7.38 30.87
C ASP A 487 2.75 -6.85 29.88
N ARG A 488 2.69 -7.27 28.61
CA ARG A 488 3.49 -6.63 27.56
C ARG A 488 3.21 -5.13 27.55
N ARG A 489 4.26 -4.35 27.34
CA ARG A 489 4.22 -2.89 27.29
C ARG A 489 4.47 -2.42 25.86
N GLN A 490 3.57 -1.60 25.33
CA GLN A 490 3.79 -1.00 24.02
C GLN A 490 4.95 0.00 24.04
N SER A 491 5.56 0.23 22.88
CA SER A 491 6.91 0.82 22.79
C SER A 491 7.01 2.26 23.27
N LYS A 492 5.98 3.09 23.06
CA LYS A 492 6.02 4.55 23.24
C LYS A 492 5.66 5.01 24.65
N GLU A 493 4.48 4.66 25.15
CA GLU A 493 4.01 5.07 26.49
C GLU A 493 4.06 3.92 27.52
N GLN A 494 4.63 2.77 27.15
CA GLN A 494 4.86 1.64 28.06
C GLN A 494 3.56 1.09 28.69
N ARG A 495 2.43 1.23 27.98
CA ARG A 495 1.10 0.85 28.44
C ARG A 495 0.83 -0.65 28.21
N THR A 496 0.10 -1.26 29.15
CA THR A 496 -0.39 -2.64 29.07
C THR A 496 -1.83 -2.70 28.58
N ALA A 497 -2.35 -3.90 28.31
CA ALA A 497 -3.77 -4.09 27.98
C ALA A 497 -4.69 -3.61 29.12
N LEU A 498 -4.32 -3.84 30.39
CA LEU A 498 -5.11 -3.38 31.54
C LEU A 498 -5.14 -1.85 31.63
N TYR A 499 -4.00 -1.20 31.41
CA TYR A 499 -3.94 0.26 31.36
C TYR A 499 -4.84 0.81 30.25
N GLU A 500 -4.75 0.28 29.03
CA GLU A 500 -5.54 0.75 27.89
C GLU A 500 -7.04 0.53 28.11
N ALA A 501 -7.46 -0.60 28.70
CA ALA A 501 -8.85 -0.86 29.03
C ALA A 501 -9.42 0.16 30.02
N ILE A 502 -8.69 0.49 31.09
CA ILE A 502 -9.10 1.52 32.05
C ILE A 502 -9.08 2.90 31.39
N TYR A 503 -8.00 3.25 30.68
CA TYR A 503 -7.86 4.54 30.01
C TYR A 503 -9.00 4.84 29.03
N ARG A 504 -9.54 3.80 28.36
CA ARG A 504 -10.64 3.90 27.40
C ARG A 504 -12.03 3.68 28.01
N ASN A 505 -12.14 3.58 29.34
CA ASN A 505 -13.37 3.30 30.08
C ASN A 505 -14.03 1.96 29.70
N ASN A 506 -13.25 0.99 29.22
CA ASN A 506 -13.72 -0.37 28.94
C ASN A 506 -13.57 -1.26 30.18
N TYR A 507 -14.43 -1.00 31.17
CA TYR A 507 -14.36 -1.67 32.46
C TYR A 507 -14.69 -3.17 32.39
N SER A 508 -15.46 -3.62 31.39
CA SER A 508 -15.67 -5.05 31.11
C SER A 508 -14.36 -5.75 30.74
N ALA A 509 -13.62 -5.20 29.77
CA ALA A 509 -12.31 -5.71 29.39
C ALA A 509 -11.31 -5.66 30.56
N ALA A 510 -11.30 -4.55 31.32
CA ALA A 510 -10.43 -4.42 32.49
C ALA A 510 -10.75 -5.48 33.56
N LYS A 511 -12.02 -5.70 33.87
CA LYS A 511 -12.45 -6.76 34.81
C LYS A 511 -11.95 -8.14 34.36
N ARG A 512 -12.13 -8.48 33.08
CA ARG A 512 -11.66 -9.74 32.51
C ARG A 512 -10.13 -9.90 32.59
N LEU A 513 -9.37 -8.82 32.35
CA LEU A 513 -7.91 -8.84 32.49
C LEU A 513 -7.47 -9.04 33.94
N VAL A 514 -8.14 -8.40 34.90
CA VAL A 514 -7.87 -8.59 36.34
C VAL A 514 -8.19 -10.03 36.76
N GLU A 515 -9.31 -10.58 36.30
CA GLU A 515 -9.70 -11.98 36.55
C GLU A 515 -8.71 -12.97 35.91
N ALA A 516 -8.17 -12.64 34.74
CA ALA A 516 -7.14 -13.41 34.05
C ALA A 516 -5.73 -13.25 34.64
N GLY A 517 -5.54 -12.41 35.67
CA GLY A 517 -4.29 -12.28 36.41
C GLY A 517 -3.29 -11.26 35.85
N ALA A 518 -3.75 -10.22 35.13
CA ALA A 518 -2.90 -9.10 34.74
C ALA A 518 -2.25 -8.43 35.97
N GLN A 519 -1.00 -7.97 35.83
CA GLN A 519 -0.26 -7.34 36.92
C GLN A 519 -0.85 -5.98 37.29
N LEU A 520 -1.35 -5.89 38.53
CA LEU A 520 -2.05 -4.70 39.04
C LEU A 520 -1.11 -3.61 39.56
N ASN A 521 0.15 -3.97 39.79
CA ASN A 521 1.13 -3.15 40.53
C ASN A 521 2.20 -2.54 39.61
N LEU A 522 1.90 -2.44 38.32
CA LEU A 522 2.72 -1.72 37.34
C LEU A 522 2.45 -0.21 37.42
N VAL A 523 3.51 0.58 37.25
CA VAL A 523 3.44 2.05 37.19
C VAL A 523 3.74 2.57 35.77
N TYR A 524 3.18 3.74 35.46
CA TYR A 524 3.18 4.33 34.12
C TYR A 524 3.52 5.82 34.18
N PRO A 525 4.33 6.34 33.24
CA PRO A 525 4.57 7.77 33.11
C PRO A 525 3.27 8.54 32.89
N ALA A 526 3.03 9.54 33.73
CA ALA A 526 1.76 10.28 33.77
C ALA A 526 1.95 11.80 33.77
N GLY A 527 3.14 12.30 33.43
CA GLY A 527 3.48 13.72 33.41
C GLY A 527 4.70 14.03 34.29
N ARG A 528 4.81 15.26 34.80
CA ARG A 528 5.88 15.67 35.73
C ARG A 528 5.33 16.37 36.96
N CYS A 529 5.97 16.08 38.09
CA CYS A 529 5.79 16.72 39.38
C CYS A 529 7.01 17.60 39.65
N HIS A 530 6.91 18.91 39.38
CA HIS A 530 8.07 19.80 39.41
C HIS A 530 9.21 19.27 38.53
N GLU A 531 10.35 18.89 39.14
CA GLU A 531 11.54 18.35 38.46
C GLU A 531 11.59 16.80 38.41
N ARG A 532 10.52 16.10 38.84
CA ARG A 532 10.44 14.63 38.84
C ARG A 532 9.37 14.13 37.88
N ASP A 533 9.52 12.90 37.39
CA ASP A 533 8.49 12.24 36.59
C ASP A 533 7.36 11.73 37.48
N ARG A 534 6.11 12.00 37.08
CA ARG A 534 4.92 11.50 37.75
C ARG A 534 4.66 10.07 37.29
N LEU A 535 4.45 9.17 38.24
CA LEU A 535 4.12 7.77 37.97
C LEU A 535 2.74 7.43 38.54
N ASP A 536 1.81 7.00 37.70
CA ASP A 536 0.49 6.56 38.14
C ASP A 536 0.41 5.03 38.07
N SER A 537 -0.24 4.40 39.06
CA SER A 537 -0.65 2.99 39.00
C SER A 537 -1.99 2.84 38.27
N VAL A 538 -2.34 1.63 37.82
CA VAL A 538 -3.66 1.37 37.21
C VAL A 538 -4.81 1.58 38.21
N LEU A 539 -4.58 1.33 39.50
CA LEU A 539 -5.56 1.60 40.55
C LEU A 539 -5.79 3.11 40.72
N TYR A 540 -4.71 3.89 40.73
CA TYR A 540 -4.81 5.36 40.78
C TYR A 540 -5.50 5.90 39.52
N LEU A 541 -5.17 5.38 38.33
CA LEU A 541 -5.82 5.76 37.08
C LEU A 541 -7.34 5.50 37.14
N LEU A 542 -7.78 4.33 37.57
CA LEU A 542 -9.20 3.99 37.72
C LEU A 542 -9.90 4.95 38.69
N ALA A 543 -9.29 5.22 39.85
CA ALA A 543 -9.84 6.16 40.82
C ALA A 543 -9.86 7.61 40.30
N SER A 544 -8.90 7.99 39.45
CA SER A 544 -8.88 9.30 38.79
C SER A 544 -10.00 9.47 37.77
N GLN A 545 -10.59 8.38 37.28
CA GLN A 545 -11.74 8.38 36.39
C GLN A 545 -13.07 8.20 37.13
N ALA A 546 -13.04 7.97 38.45
CA ALA A 546 -14.24 7.73 39.24
C ALA A 546 -15.24 8.88 39.06
N PRO A 547 -16.47 8.65 38.56
CA PRO A 547 -17.45 9.72 38.37
C PRO A 547 -17.80 10.39 39.70
N ARG A 548 -18.16 11.67 39.67
CA ARG A 548 -18.58 12.40 40.88
C ARG A 548 -19.93 11.87 41.36
N GLY A 549 -20.12 11.79 42.67
CA GLY A 549 -21.38 11.24 43.24
C GLY A 549 -22.65 12.01 42.86
N ASP A 550 -22.52 13.26 42.40
CA ASP A 550 -23.62 14.17 42.08
C ASP A 550 -23.92 14.35 40.58
N MET A 551 -23.09 13.81 39.66
CA MET A 551 -23.25 13.99 38.21
C MET A 551 -23.02 12.70 37.39
N ASP A 552 -23.91 12.50 36.40
CA ASP A 552 -23.93 11.55 35.27
C ASP A 552 -24.62 10.18 35.37
N ARG A 553 -25.45 9.93 34.34
CA ARG A 553 -26.31 8.75 34.09
C ARG A 553 -25.74 7.76 33.07
N GLU A 554 -24.59 8.03 32.46
CA GLU A 554 -24.06 7.20 31.35
C GLU A 554 -22.98 6.17 31.73
N ILE A 555 -22.37 6.27 32.91
CA ILE A 555 -21.41 5.27 33.41
C ILE A 555 -22.12 4.39 34.44
N ASP A 556 -22.02 3.07 34.30
CA ASP A 556 -22.46 2.14 35.33
C ASP A 556 -21.54 2.27 36.56
N HIS A 557 -21.89 3.20 37.47
CA HIS A 557 -21.15 3.51 38.70
C HIS A 557 -20.82 2.25 39.50
N GLN A 558 -21.72 1.25 39.44
CA GLN A 558 -21.58 -0.02 40.10
C GLN A 558 -20.46 -0.86 39.47
N GLN A 559 -20.38 -0.92 38.14
CA GLN A 559 -19.33 -1.65 37.43
C GLN A 559 -17.92 -1.13 37.76
N VAL A 560 -17.74 0.19 37.86
CA VAL A 560 -16.44 0.79 38.16
C VAL A 560 -16.04 0.55 39.62
N LEU A 561 -16.99 0.69 40.55
CA LEU A 561 -16.78 0.37 41.97
C LEU A 561 -16.45 -1.11 42.16
N GLU A 562 -17.15 -2.00 41.45
CA GLU A 562 -16.87 -3.44 41.45
C GLU A 562 -15.47 -3.75 40.94
N LEU A 563 -15.04 -3.08 39.86
CA LEU A 563 -13.68 -3.24 39.35
C LEU A 563 -12.63 -2.74 40.34
N PHE A 564 -12.85 -1.58 40.97
CA PHE A 564 -11.94 -1.04 41.99
C PHE A 564 -11.82 -2.00 43.19
N THR A 565 -12.96 -2.52 43.66
CA THR A 565 -13.02 -3.51 44.73
C THR A 565 -12.28 -4.80 44.35
N LEU A 566 -12.56 -5.32 43.15
CA LEU A 566 -11.91 -6.52 42.62
C LEU A 566 -10.40 -6.36 42.51
N MET A 567 -9.91 -5.21 42.04
CA MET A 567 -8.47 -4.95 41.96
C MET A 567 -7.80 -5.02 43.33
N LEU A 568 -8.39 -4.39 44.36
CA LEU A 568 -7.88 -4.47 45.73
C LEU A 568 -7.92 -5.92 46.26
N GLU A 569 -9.03 -6.64 46.05
CA GLU A 569 -9.15 -8.05 46.44
C GLU A 569 -8.10 -8.96 45.76
N LYS A 570 -7.69 -8.61 44.54
CA LYS A 570 -6.66 -9.30 43.75
C LYS A 570 -5.24 -8.80 44.02
N GLY A 571 -5.06 -7.91 45.00
CA GLY A 571 -3.74 -7.48 45.47
C GLY A 571 -3.17 -6.23 44.79
N ALA A 572 -4.03 -5.37 44.22
CA ALA A 572 -3.61 -4.02 43.85
C ALA A 572 -3.19 -3.25 45.10
N ASP A 573 -1.99 -2.68 45.06
CA ASP A 573 -1.43 -1.93 46.17
C ASP A 573 -1.82 -0.44 46.07
N PRO A 574 -2.65 0.08 47.01
CA PRO A 574 -3.07 1.48 47.01
C PRO A 574 -1.96 2.47 47.39
N THR A 575 -0.77 1.98 47.76
CA THR A 575 0.41 2.80 48.05
C THR A 575 1.32 2.97 46.83
N LEU A 576 1.02 2.33 45.69
CA LEU A 576 1.83 2.43 44.48
C LEU A 576 1.48 3.62 43.58
N GLY A 577 2.54 4.28 43.11
CA GLY A 577 2.51 5.50 42.32
C GLY A 577 3.19 6.65 43.07
N GLU A 578 3.42 7.76 42.38
CA GLU A 578 3.89 9.02 42.95
C GLU A 578 3.09 10.15 42.27
N PRO A 579 1.83 10.40 42.68
CA PRO A 579 0.97 11.41 42.07
C PRO A 579 1.35 12.84 42.48
N CYS A 580 2.65 13.10 42.65
CA CYS A 580 3.28 14.32 43.17
C CYS A 580 3.24 14.48 44.70
N THR A 581 3.16 13.38 45.45
CA THR A 581 3.25 13.37 46.92
C THR A 581 4.15 12.23 47.38
N ASP A 582 4.82 12.39 48.53
CA ASP A 582 5.60 11.32 49.17
C ASP A 582 4.70 10.21 49.78
N ASP A 583 3.38 10.41 49.79
CA ASP A 583 2.38 9.47 50.28
C ASP A 583 1.26 9.29 49.24
N ALA A 584 1.36 8.22 48.46
CA ALA A 584 0.41 7.89 47.40
C ALA A 584 -0.96 7.44 47.94
N TYR A 585 -0.99 6.77 49.10
CA TYR A 585 -2.23 6.33 49.73
C TYR A 585 -3.07 7.53 50.18
N SER A 586 -2.44 8.49 50.87
CA SER A 586 -3.12 9.72 51.26
C SER A 586 -3.59 10.53 50.06
N ALA A 587 -2.82 10.56 48.97
CA ALA A 587 -3.22 11.22 47.73
C ALA A 587 -4.43 10.54 47.06
N LEU A 588 -4.44 9.21 46.99
CA LEU A 588 -5.58 8.43 46.49
C LEU A 588 -6.84 8.69 47.32
N ARG A 589 -6.71 8.63 48.66
CA ARG A 589 -7.81 8.92 49.59
C ARG A 589 -8.37 10.34 49.40
N LYS A 590 -7.49 11.35 49.37
CA LYS A 590 -7.86 12.75 49.13
C LYS A 590 -8.59 12.94 47.79
N MET A 591 -8.15 12.25 46.75
CA MET A 591 -8.81 12.29 45.44
C MET A 591 -10.24 11.74 45.49
N LEU A 592 -10.45 10.62 46.20
CA LEU A 592 -11.79 10.04 46.37
C LEU A 592 -12.71 10.93 47.22
N GLU A 593 -12.17 11.60 48.25
CA GLU A 593 -12.90 12.61 49.02
C GLU A 593 -13.34 13.79 48.13
N GLN A 594 -12.43 14.32 47.31
CA GLN A 594 -12.72 15.43 46.38
C GLN A 594 -13.76 15.05 45.32
N ARG A 595 -13.80 13.78 44.92
CA ARG A 595 -14.79 13.23 43.98
C ARG A 595 -16.11 12.84 44.66
N GLN A 596 -16.22 13.01 45.98
CA GLN A 596 -17.41 12.65 46.78
C GLN A 596 -17.78 11.17 46.64
N ARG A 597 -16.79 10.27 46.80
CA ARG A 597 -16.96 8.80 46.72
C ARG A 597 -16.81 8.11 48.08
N PRO A 598 -17.77 8.27 49.01
CA PRO A 598 -17.73 7.61 50.32
C PRO A 598 -17.79 6.08 50.21
N ASP A 599 -18.46 5.57 49.18
CA ASP A 599 -18.52 4.15 48.81
C ASP A 599 -17.14 3.56 48.49
N TRP A 600 -16.28 4.30 47.79
CA TRP A 600 -14.92 3.85 47.45
C TRP A 600 -13.96 3.98 48.64
N LEU A 601 -14.11 5.05 49.43
CA LEU A 601 -13.34 5.25 50.65
C LEU A 601 -13.58 4.09 51.64
N GLU A 602 -14.83 3.64 51.77
CA GLU A 602 -15.17 2.52 52.64
C GLU A 602 -14.47 1.22 52.19
N VAL A 603 -14.42 0.96 50.88
CA VAL A 603 -13.70 -0.19 50.32
C VAL A 603 -12.19 -0.08 50.58
N LEU A 604 -11.61 1.09 50.35
CA LEU A 604 -10.19 1.34 50.57
C LEU A 604 -9.80 1.15 52.04
N ASP A 605 -10.57 1.73 52.97
CA ASP A 605 -10.31 1.63 54.41
C ASP A 605 -10.49 0.19 54.92
N ARG A 606 -11.50 -0.54 54.40
CA ARG A 606 -11.68 -1.96 54.71
C ARG A 606 -10.48 -2.80 54.24
N HIS A 607 -9.95 -2.52 53.05
CA HIS A 607 -8.77 -3.20 52.53
C HIS A 607 -7.52 -2.92 53.38
N GLN A 608 -7.27 -1.65 53.73
CA GLN A 608 -6.15 -1.26 54.58
C GLN A 608 -6.21 -1.92 55.96
N ALA A 609 -7.40 -1.98 56.57
CA ALA A 609 -7.60 -2.65 57.85
C ALA A 609 -7.37 -4.17 57.76
N ALA A 610 -7.65 -4.80 56.62
CA ALA A 610 -7.38 -6.21 56.39
C ALA A 610 -5.86 -6.50 56.32
N ILE A 611 -5.09 -5.71 55.57
CA ILE A 611 -3.63 -5.83 55.49
C ILE A 611 -2.99 -5.69 56.88
N GLY A 612 -3.39 -4.67 57.65
CA GLY A 612 -2.88 -4.44 59.00
C GLY A 612 -3.12 -5.60 59.96
N LYS A 613 -4.26 -6.29 59.85
CA LYS A 613 -4.55 -7.49 60.66
C LYS A 613 -3.71 -8.71 60.26
N THR A 614 -3.36 -8.84 58.98
CA THR A 614 -2.52 -9.95 58.48
C THR A 614 -1.04 -9.73 58.84
N ALA A 615 -0.54 -8.50 58.79
CA ALA A 615 0.82 -8.13 59.24
C ALA A 615 1.04 -8.27 60.75
N THR A 616 -0.02 -8.29 61.55
CA THR A 616 0.04 -8.51 63.01
C THR A 616 -0.06 -10.00 63.39
N ARG A 617 -0.35 -10.89 62.42
CA ARG A 617 -0.51 -12.35 62.63
C ARG A 617 0.65 -13.19 62.07
N LEU A 618 1.49 -12.60 61.23
CA LEU A 618 2.80 -13.14 60.80
C LEU A 618 3.88 -12.61 61.75
#